data_AF-A0A9E2QLL9-F1
#
_entry.id   AF-A0A9E2QLL9-F1
#
_cell.length_a   1.000
_cell.length_b   1.000
_cell.length_c   1.000
_cell.angle_alpha   90.00
_cell.angle_beta   90.00
_cell.angle_gamma   90.00
#
_symmetry.space_group_name_H-M   'P 1'
#
loop_
_entity.id
_entity.type
_entity.pdbx_description
1 polymer ?
#
loop_
_entity_poly.entity_id
_entity_poly.type
_entity_poly.pdbx_seq_one_letter_code
_entity_poly.pdbx_strand_id
1 'polypeptide(L)'
;MSKNILLRKINAYSAWLLFLLVFLYFISGYGMTKNIINKELAALIHEKYLPIPTIILFVIHSGLGARILLKRANLSNDKIIRYVMFLIFITLLLTLLYFELN
;
A
#
# COMPACT_ATOMS: atom_id res chain seq x y z
N MET A 1 -10.39 -8.50 -22.20
CA MET A 1 -9.63 -7.25 -21.89
C MET A 1 -8.14 -7.58 -21.86
N SER A 2 -7.26 -6.75 -22.44
CA SER A 2 -5.82 -7.09 -22.45
C SER A 2 -5.23 -7.05 -21.03
N LYS A 3 -4.32 -7.98 -20.71
CA LYS A 3 -3.72 -8.11 -19.36
C LYS A 3 -3.06 -6.80 -18.89
N ASN A 4 -2.54 -5.99 -19.81
CA ASN A 4 -1.92 -4.70 -19.50
C ASN A 4 -2.94 -3.63 -19.09
N ILE A 5 -4.14 -3.63 -19.67
CA ILE A 5 -5.22 -2.70 -19.28
C ILE A 5 -5.71 -3.03 -17.86
N LEU A 6 -5.86 -4.32 -17.55
CA LEU A 6 -6.29 -4.76 -16.22
C LEU A 6 -5.30 -4.32 -15.13
N LEU A 7 -4.01 -4.55 -15.32
CA LEU A 7 -2.97 -4.14 -14.36
C LEU A 7 -2.97 -2.63 -14.10
N ARG A 8 -3.17 -1.81 -15.15
CA ARG A 8 -3.24 -0.35 -15.01
C ARG A 8 -4.48 0.09 -14.24
N LYS A 9 -5.64 -0.55 -14.47
CA LYS A 9 -6.87 -0.28 -13.73
C LYS A 9 -6.72 -0.64 -12.25
N ILE A 10 -6.23 -1.85 -11.94
CA ILE A 10 -5.99 -2.27 -10.55
C ILE A 10 -5.05 -1.29 -9.85
N ASN A 11 -3.94 -0.90 -10.51
CA ASN A 11 -3.01 0.06 -9.95
C ASN A 11 -3.64 1.44 -9.67
N ALA A 12 -4.55 1.89 -10.53
CA ALA A 12 -5.26 3.15 -10.33
C ALA A 12 -6.26 3.05 -9.17
N TYR A 13 -7.03 1.97 -9.09
CA TYR A 13 -7.95 1.76 -7.97
C TYR A 13 -7.21 1.63 -6.63
N SER A 14 -6.10 0.89 -6.59
CA SER A 14 -5.28 0.79 -5.37
C SER A 14 -4.72 2.15 -4.96
N ALA A 15 -4.34 3.01 -5.92
CA ALA A 15 -3.85 4.35 -5.62
C ALA A 15 -4.95 5.24 -4.98
N TRP A 16 -6.17 5.22 -5.53
CA TRP A 16 -7.28 5.99 -4.97
C TRP A 16 -7.71 5.49 -3.60
N LEU A 17 -7.77 4.18 -3.39
CA LEU A 17 -8.07 3.60 -2.09
C LEU A 17 -6.97 3.91 -1.07
N LEU A 18 -5.71 3.78 -1.46
CA LEU A 18 -4.57 4.12 -0.61
C LEU A 18 -4.58 5.60 -0.22
N PHE A 19 -4.87 6.48 -1.17
CA PHE A 19 -5.00 7.92 -0.91
C PHE A 19 -6.07 8.20 0.16
N LEU A 20 -7.25 7.58 0.05
CA LEU A 20 -8.31 7.72 1.05
C LEU A 20 -7.84 7.22 2.43
N LEU A 21 -7.19 6.07 2.49
CA LEU A 21 -6.70 5.50 3.75
C LEU A 21 -5.63 6.37 4.41
N VAL A 22 -4.67 6.88 3.63
CA VAL A 22 -3.63 7.80 4.14
C VAL A 22 -4.26 9.10 4.63
N PHE A 23 -5.27 9.61 3.94
CA PHE A 23 -6.00 10.79 4.40
C PHE A 23 -6.72 10.53 5.74
N LEU A 24 -7.39 9.39 5.87
CA LEU A 24 -7.99 8.97 7.14
C LEU A 24 -6.94 8.77 8.23
N TYR A 25 -5.74 8.28 7.88
CA TYR A 25 -4.63 8.08 8.80
C TYR A 25 -4.14 9.40 9.38
N PHE A 26 -4.03 10.45 8.55
CA PHE A 26 -3.72 11.80 9.02
C PHE A 26 -4.81 12.38 9.91
N ILE A 27 -6.09 12.21 9.55
CA ILE A 27 -7.21 12.70 10.37
C ILE A 27 -7.23 12.01 11.73
N SER A 28 -7.11 10.68 11.77
CA SER A 28 -7.14 9.91 13.02
C SER A 28 -5.92 10.21 13.89
N GLY A 29 -4.72 10.30 13.31
CA GLY A 29 -3.50 10.67 14.04
C GLY A 29 -3.57 12.09 14.60
N TYR A 30 -4.08 13.05 13.83
CA TYR A 30 -4.31 14.40 14.33
C TYR A 30 -5.40 14.43 15.43
N GLY A 31 -6.45 13.62 15.27
CA GLY A 31 -7.54 13.46 16.24
C GLY A 31 -7.08 13.01 17.62
N MET A 32 -6.09 12.11 17.68
CA MET A 32 -5.45 11.68 18.95
C MET A 32 -4.81 12.84 19.70
N THR A 33 -4.25 13.82 18.98
CA THR A 33 -3.51 14.94 19.58
C THR A 33 -4.38 16.15 19.90
N LYS A 34 -5.47 16.40 19.16
CA LYS A 34 -6.22 17.67 19.22
C LYS A 34 -7.66 17.60 19.75
N ASN A 35 -8.13 16.47 20.27
CA ASN A 35 -9.52 16.31 20.78
C ASN A 35 -10.61 16.69 19.75
N ILE A 36 -10.30 16.67 18.45
CA ILE A 36 -11.28 16.97 17.38
C ILE A 36 -12.27 15.81 17.22
N ILE A 37 -11.78 14.60 17.46
CA ILE A 37 -12.54 13.36 17.55
C ILE A 37 -12.30 12.82 18.97
N ASN A 38 -13.22 12.01 19.48
CA ASN A 38 -12.97 11.22 20.68
C ASN A 38 -11.61 10.50 20.56
N LYS A 39 -10.73 10.69 21.55
CA LYS A 39 -9.35 10.19 21.51
C LYS A 39 -9.27 8.67 21.41
N GLU A 40 -10.13 7.94 22.10
CA GLU A 40 -10.16 6.48 22.08
C GLU A 40 -10.59 5.97 20.70
N LEU A 41 -11.61 6.61 20.11
CA LEU A 41 -12.02 6.30 18.75
C LEU A 41 -10.93 6.63 17.73
N ALA A 42 -10.26 7.76 17.89
CA ALA A 42 -9.16 8.17 17.01
C ALA A 42 -7.99 7.18 17.07
N ALA A 43 -7.58 6.76 18.28
CA ALA A 43 -6.57 5.74 18.50
C ALA A 43 -6.97 4.40 17.89
N LEU A 44 -8.21 3.94 18.14
CA LEU A 44 -8.71 2.68 17.58
C LEU A 44 -8.67 2.67 16.05
N ILE A 45 -9.08 3.76 15.40
CA ILE A 45 -9.02 3.88 13.94
C ILE A 45 -7.56 3.92 13.45
N HIS A 46 -6.72 4.74 14.07
CA HIS A 46 -5.35 4.98 13.66
C HIS A 46 -4.43 3.77 13.85
N GLU A 47 -4.56 3.08 14.98
CA GLU A 47 -3.65 2.02 15.42
C GLU A 47 -4.15 0.62 15.06
N LYS A 48 -5.47 0.41 14.89
CA LYS A 48 -6.01 -0.95 14.70
C LYS A 48 -6.62 -1.20 13.33
N TYR A 49 -7.35 -0.24 12.78
CA TYR A 49 -8.15 -0.47 11.57
C TYR A 49 -7.48 0.01 10.28
N LEU A 50 -6.80 1.16 10.31
CA LEU A 50 -6.18 1.73 9.11
C LEU A 50 -4.84 1.10 8.71
N PRO A 51 -3.94 0.70 9.61
CA PRO A 51 -2.58 0.31 9.21
C PRO A 51 -2.54 -0.90 8.27
N ILE A 52 -3.20 -2.01 8.62
CA ILE A 52 -3.14 -3.25 7.83
C ILE A 52 -3.66 -3.04 6.39
N PRO A 53 -4.86 -2.47 6.15
CA PRO A 53 -5.31 -2.16 4.79
C PRO A 53 -4.39 -1.21 4.04
N THR A 54 -3.81 -0.21 4.74
CA THR A 54 -2.88 0.76 4.15
C THR A 54 -1.59 0.08 3.69
N ILE A 55 -0.99 -0.78 4.52
CA ILE A 55 0.21 -1.56 4.19
C ILE A 55 -0.04 -2.44 2.96
N ILE A 56 -1.14 -3.18 2.93
CA ILE A 56 -1.49 -4.06 1.82
C ILE A 56 -1.64 -3.26 0.52
N LEU A 57 -2.43 -2.18 0.54
CA LEU A 57 -2.66 -1.35 -0.64
C LEU A 57 -1.39 -0.62 -1.08
N PHE A 58 -0.54 -0.20 -0.16
CA PHE A 58 0.77 0.40 -0.44
C PHE A 58 1.66 -0.58 -1.21
N VAL A 59 1.80 -1.82 -0.73
CA VAL A 59 2.61 -2.85 -1.40
C VAL A 59 2.05 -3.20 -2.78
N ILE A 60 0.72 -3.33 -2.91
CA ILE A 60 0.08 -3.60 -4.20
C ILE A 60 0.33 -2.45 -5.18
N HIS A 61 0.08 -1.20 -4.76
CA HIS A 61 0.23 -0.03 -5.61
C HIS A 61 1.69 0.16 -6.05
N SER A 62 2.62 0.12 -5.11
CA SER A 62 4.05 0.30 -5.39
C SER A 62 4.61 -0.86 -6.24
N GLY A 63 4.22 -2.10 -5.95
CA GLY A 63 4.63 -3.29 -6.70
C GLY A 63 4.11 -3.31 -8.14
N LEU A 64 2.83 -2.99 -8.33
CA LEU A 64 2.24 -2.87 -9.66
C LEU A 64 2.83 -1.67 -10.43
N GLY A 65 3.02 -0.53 -9.76
CA GLY A 65 3.69 0.64 -10.30
C GLY A 65 5.09 0.33 -10.82
N ALA A 66 5.92 -0.30 -9.98
CA ALA A 66 7.27 -0.73 -10.35
C ALA A 66 7.26 -1.70 -11.54
N ARG A 67 6.32 -2.66 -11.58
CA ARG A 67 6.17 -3.58 -12.70
C ARG A 67 5.80 -2.87 -14.01
N ILE A 68 4.92 -1.87 -13.93
CA ILE A 68 4.54 -1.05 -15.09
C ILE A 68 5.74 -0.24 -15.58
N LEU A 69 6.54 0.33 -14.68
CA LEU A 69 7.76 1.07 -15.02
C LEU A 69 8.79 0.17 -15.72
N LEU A 70 9.04 -1.03 -15.20
CA LEU A 70 9.97 -1.98 -15.83
C LEU A 70 9.50 -2.47 -17.19
N LYS A 71 8.18 -2.61 -17.39
CA LYS A 71 7.61 -2.89 -18.72
C LYS A 71 7.93 -1.77 -19.71
N ARG A 72 7.84 -0.50 -19.28
CA ARG A 72 8.19 0.67 -20.12
C ARG A 72 9.68 0.72 -20.43
N ALA A 73 10.52 0.25 -19.51
CA ALA A 73 11.96 0.14 -19.69
C ALA A 73 12.41 -1.14 -20.43
N ASN A 74 11.48 -1.98 -20.92
CA ASN A 74 11.76 -3.28 -21.55
C ASN A 74 12.50 -4.31 -20.66
N LEU A 75 12.52 -4.09 -19.34
CA LEU A 75 13.20 -4.96 -18.37
C LEU A 75 12.28 -6.03 -17.76
N SER A 76 10.97 -5.98 -18.02
CA SER A 76 10.01 -6.88 -17.35
C SER A 76 10.13 -8.37 -17.71
N ASN A 77 10.77 -8.68 -18.83
CA ASN A 77 10.93 -10.05 -19.32
C ASN A 77 12.12 -10.77 -18.71
N ASP A 78 13.03 -10.04 -18.07
CA ASP A 78 14.15 -10.63 -17.33
C ASP A 78 13.63 -11.42 -16.11
N LYS A 79 14.04 -12.69 -16.01
CA LYS A 79 13.66 -13.58 -14.90
C LYS A 79 14.22 -13.10 -13.57
N ILE A 80 15.49 -12.67 -13.55
CA ILE A 80 16.19 -12.23 -12.35
C ILE A 80 15.49 -11.01 -11.78
N ILE A 81 15.19 -10.02 -12.63
CA ILE A 81 14.50 -8.79 -12.20
C ILE A 81 13.14 -9.13 -11.58
N ARG A 82 12.36 -10.05 -12.17
CA ARG A 82 11.07 -10.45 -11.59
C ARG A 82 11.20 -11.12 -10.23
N TYR A 83 12.20 -11.99 -10.04
CA TYR A 83 12.43 -12.63 -8.75
C TYR A 83 12.88 -11.62 -7.69
N VAL A 84 13.83 -10.75 -8.04
CA VAL A 84 14.31 -9.68 -7.14
C VAL A 84 13.17 -8.77 -6.72
N MET A 85 12.33 -8.34 -7.67
CA MET A 85 11.14 -7.56 -7.34
C MET A 85 10.20 -8.30 -6.39
N PHE A 86 9.89 -9.56 -6.69
CA PHE A 86 8.99 -10.35 -5.85
C PHE A 86 9.54 -10.45 -4.42
N LEU A 87 10.84 -10.74 -4.27
CA LEU A 87 11.52 -10.80 -2.98
C LEU A 87 11.46 -9.46 -2.25
N ILE A 88 11.73 -8.34 -2.93
CA ILE A 88 11.64 -7.00 -2.31
C ILE A 88 10.24 -6.74 -1.76
N PHE A 89 9.20 -6.94 -2.58
CA PHE A 89 7.83 -6.62 -2.17
C PHE A 89 7.25 -7.60 -1.15
N ILE A 90 7.61 -8.89 -1.20
CA ILE A 90 7.18 -9.84 -0.18
C ILE A 90 7.90 -9.59 1.14
N THR A 91 9.20 -9.30 1.14
CA THR A 91 9.95 -8.95 2.36
C THR A 91 9.42 -7.65 2.95
N LEU A 92 9.14 -6.64 2.12
CA LEU A 92 8.52 -5.38 2.57
C LEU A 92 7.16 -5.63 3.23
N LEU A 93 6.28 -6.42 2.59
CA LEU A 93 4.97 -6.76 3.13
C LEU A 93 5.09 -7.47 4.49
N LEU A 94 5.91 -8.52 4.56
CA LEU A 94 6.06 -9.32 5.77
C LEU A 94 6.67 -8.50 6.91
N THR A 95 7.65 -7.65 6.62
CA THR A 95 8.29 -6.79 7.62
C THR A 95 7.29 -5.78 8.17
N LEU A 96 6.54 -5.08 7.31
CA LEU A 96 5.54 -4.11 7.75
C LEU A 96 4.42 -4.76 8.55
N LEU A 97 3.92 -5.92 8.11
CA LEU A 97 2.90 -6.66 8.85
C LEU A 97 3.43 -7.20 10.18
N TYR A 98 4.70 -7.61 10.25
CA TYR A 98 5.31 -8.05 11.50
C TYR A 98 5.34 -6.92 12.54
N PHE A 99 5.79 -5.72 12.14
CA PHE A 99 5.80 -4.56 13.04
C PHE A 99 4.41 -4.07 13.42
N GLU A 100 3.42 -4.24 12.55
CA GLU A 100 2.05 -3.81 12.85
C GLU A 100 1.32 -4.77 13.79
N LEU A 101 1.69 -6.06 13.77
CA LEU A 101 1.02 -7.11 14.56
C LEU A 101 1.69 -7.40 15.91
N ASN A 102 2.86 -6.83 16.20
CA ASN A 102 3.63 -7.02 17.45
C ASN A 102 3.90 -5.67 18.12
#